data_AF-A0A257H2L8-F1
#
_entry.id   AF-A0A257H2L8-F1
#
_cell.length_a   1.000
_cell.length_b   1.000
_cell.length_c   1.000
_cell.angle_alpha   90.00
_cell.angle_beta   90.00
_cell.angle_gamma   90.00
#
_symmetry.space_group_name_H-M   'P 1'
#
loop_
_entity.id
_entity.type
_entity.pdbx_description
1 polymer ?
#
loop_
_entity_poly.entity_id
_entity_poly.type
_entity_poly.pdbx_seq_one_letter_code
_entity_poly.pdbx_strand_id
1 'polypeptide(L)'
;MKFHGTKNYVATQDLMLSVNAAITLQRPLLVKGEPGTGKTMLAEEVAEALGMPLLQWHIKSTTKAQQGLYEYDAVSRLRDSQLSDVDGG
;
A
#
# COMPACT_ATOMS: atom_id res chain seq x y z
N MET A 1 19.19 2.28 -3.70
CA MET A 1 18.11 1.72 -4.53
C MET A 1 17.75 2.76 -5.59
N LYS A 2 17.63 2.37 -6.87
CA LYS A 2 17.26 3.30 -7.95
C LYS A 2 16.26 2.63 -8.89
N PHE A 3 15.17 3.32 -9.19
CA PHE A 3 14.16 2.95 -10.18
C PHE A 3 14.55 3.48 -11.56
N HIS A 4 14.47 2.61 -12.59
CA HIS A 4 14.83 2.91 -13.98
C HIS A 4 13.67 2.68 -14.96
N GLY A 5 12.43 2.57 -14.46
CA GLY A 5 11.31 2.05 -15.23
C GLY A 5 11.31 0.52 -15.29
N THR A 6 10.32 -0.04 -15.98
CA THR A 6 10.17 -1.48 -16.19
C THR A 6 9.79 -1.76 -17.64
N LYS A 7 9.70 -3.04 -18.02
CA LYS A 7 9.21 -3.43 -19.36
C LYS A 7 7.74 -3.05 -19.57
N ASN A 8 6.96 -3.00 -18.49
CA ASN A 8 5.52 -2.78 -18.53
C ASN A 8 5.15 -1.32 -18.23
N TYR A 9 6.09 -0.52 -17.74
CA TYR A 9 5.86 0.88 -17.37
C TYR A 9 6.97 1.80 -17.87
N VAL A 10 6.61 2.61 -18.88
CA VAL A 10 7.48 3.64 -19.43
C VAL A 10 7.34 4.91 -18.59
N ALA A 11 8.31 5.12 -17.69
CA ALA A 11 8.37 6.35 -16.90
C ALA A 11 9.17 7.43 -17.65
N THR A 12 8.69 8.68 -17.63
CA THR A 12 9.48 9.82 -18.10
C THR A 12 10.68 10.05 -17.19
N GLN A 13 11.68 10.75 -17.70
CA GLN A 13 12.88 11.07 -16.92
C GLN A 13 12.56 11.85 -15.64
N ASP A 14 11.62 12.80 -15.71
CA ASP A 14 11.17 13.59 -14.56
C ASP A 14 10.44 12.75 -13.51
N LEU A 15 9.64 11.78 -13.95
CA LEU A 15 8.95 10.86 -13.05
C LEU A 15 9.95 9.94 -12.34
N MET A 16 10.91 9.38 -13.08
CA MET A 16 11.99 8.59 -12.51
C MET A 16 12.82 9.40 -11.51
N LEU A 17 13.12 10.66 -11.82
CA LEU A 17 13.83 11.55 -10.91
C LEU A 17 13.04 11.77 -9.62
N SER A 18 11.73 12.01 -9.72
CA SER A 18 10.85 12.22 -8.56
C SER A 18 10.77 11.00 -7.65
N VAL A 19 10.64 9.79 -8.24
CA VAL A 19 10.66 8.52 -7.50
C VAL A 19 12.00 8.31 -6.81
N ASN A 20 13.10 8.47 -7.53
CA ASN A 20 14.44 8.29 -6.99
C ASN A 20 14.78 9.32 -5.89
N ALA A 21 14.31 10.55 -6.02
CA ALA A 21 14.45 11.58 -5.00
C ALA A 21 13.68 11.19 -3.73
N ALA A 22 12.43 10.73 -3.85
CA ALA A 22 11.62 10.28 -2.72
C ALA A 22 12.27 9.11 -1.96
N ILE A 23 12.80 8.12 -2.69
CA ILE A 23 13.55 7.00 -2.13
C ILE A 23 14.80 7.49 -1.39
N THR A 24 15.59 8.35 -2.03
CA THR A 24 16.87 8.84 -1.48
C THR A 24 16.66 9.70 -0.24
N LEU A 25 15.64 10.55 -0.25
CA LEU A 25 15.31 11.47 0.84
C LEU A 25 14.48 10.81 1.94
N GLN A 26 14.00 9.58 1.73
CA GLN A 26 13.03 8.89 2.59
C GLN A 26 11.81 9.77 2.89
N ARG A 27 11.29 10.43 1.86
CA ARG A 27 10.12 11.31 1.95
C ARG A 27 8.96 10.74 1.13
N PRO A 28 7.70 10.93 1.58
CA PRO A 28 6.55 10.48 0.82
C PRO A 28 6.44 11.22 -0.52
N LEU A 29 6.01 10.50 -1.55
CA LEU A 29 5.75 11.04 -2.89
C LEU A 29 4.24 11.03 -3.17
N LEU A 30 3.67 12.19 -3.47
CA LEU A 30 2.29 12.32 -3.92
C LEU A 30 2.26 12.48 -5.44
N VAL A 31 1.58 11.56 -6.13
CA VAL A 31 1.46 11.58 -7.59
C VAL A 31 0.06 12.06 -7.99
N LYS A 32 -0.02 13.11 -8.80
CA LYS A 32 -1.26 13.68 -9.35
C LYS A 32 -1.28 13.58 -10.87
N GLY A 33 -2.48 13.55 -11.46
CA GLY A 33 -2.67 13.54 -12.91
C GLY A 33 -4.04 13.01 -13.31
N GLU A 34 -4.37 13.07 -14.60
CA GLU A 34 -5.67 12.65 -15.15
C GLU A 34 -6.01 11.18 -14.88
N PRO A 35 -7.29 10.80 -14.74
CA PRO A 35 -7.70 9.40 -14.63
C PRO A 35 -7.09 8.55 -15.77
N GLY A 36 -6.64 7.33 -15.46
CA GLY A 36 -6.07 6.41 -16.45
C GLY A 36 -4.59 6.59 -16.81
N THR A 37 -3.87 7.57 -16.22
CA THR A 37 -2.43 7.78 -16.52
C THR A 37 -1.46 6.83 -15.78
N GLY A 38 -1.92 5.67 -15.31
CA GLY A 38 -1.04 4.66 -14.70
C GLY A 38 -0.46 5.01 -13.33
N LYS A 39 -1.10 5.89 -12.53
CA LYS A 39 -0.63 6.24 -11.18
C LYS A 39 -0.59 5.05 -10.22
N THR A 40 -1.60 4.19 -10.25
CA THR A 40 -1.64 2.97 -9.43
C THR A 40 -0.57 1.99 -9.89
N MET A 41 -0.47 1.78 -11.20
CA MET A 41 0.55 0.91 -11.81
C MET A 41 1.98 1.37 -11.49
N LEU A 42 2.24 2.67 -11.40
CA LEU A 42 3.55 3.18 -10.96
C LEU A 42 3.96 2.60 -9.60
N ALA A 43 3.05 2.52 -8.64
CA ALA A 43 3.36 1.98 -7.31
C ALA A 43 3.68 0.49 -7.36
N GLU A 44 2.94 -0.27 -8.17
CA GLU A 44 3.17 -1.71 -8.43
C GLU A 44 4.55 -1.94 -9.05
N GLU A 45 4.86 -1.21 -10.12
CA GLU A 45 6.07 -1.37 -10.90
C GLU A 45 7.32 -0.89 -10.15
N VAL A 46 7.19 0.15 -9.31
CA VAL A 46 8.26 0.58 -8.40
C VAL A 46 8.52 -0.48 -7.33
N ALA A 47 7.48 -1.06 -6.74
CA ALA A 47 7.64 -2.10 -5.72
C ALA A 47 8.28 -3.37 -6.32
N GLU A 48 7.82 -3.81 -7.49
CA GLU A 48 8.38 -4.95 -8.22
C GLU A 48 9.85 -4.71 -8.59
N ALA A 49 10.17 -3.55 -9.20
CA ALA A 49 11.52 -3.22 -9.62
C ALA A 49 12.52 -3.12 -8.46
N LEU A 50 12.04 -2.78 -7.26
CA LEU A 50 12.87 -2.69 -6.06
C LEU A 50 12.85 -3.96 -5.20
N GLY A 51 12.07 -4.99 -5.59
CA GLY A 51 11.91 -6.22 -4.82
C GLY A 51 11.28 -5.99 -3.45
N MET A 52 10.34 -5.04 -3.34
CA MET A 52 9.71 -4.63 -2.09
C MET A 52 8.23 -5.06 -2.04
N PRO A 53 7.68 -5.36 -0.85
CA PRO A 53 6.25 -5.60 -0.71
C PRO A 53 5.46 -4.31 -0.97
N LEU A 54 4.38 -4.40 -1.74
CA LEU A 54 3.44 -3.31 -1.94
C LEU A 54 2.31 -3.39 -0.90
N LEU A 55 2.30 -2.43 0.03
CA LEU A 55 1.20 -2.26 0.97
C LEU A 55 0.17 -1.30 0.39
N GLN A 56 -1.04 -1.77 0.14
CA GLN A 56 -2.12 -0.96 -0.41
C GLN A 56 -3.14 -0.62 0.68
N TRP A 57 -3.42 0.68 0.84
CA TRP A 57 -4.49 1.14 1.72
C TRP A 57 -5.39 2.15 1.00
N HIS A 58 -6.63 1.74 0.76
CA HIS A 58 -7.63 2.56 0.10
C HIS A 58 -8.26 3.55 1.09
N ILE A 59 -7.99 4.85 0.90
CA ILE A 59 -8.53 5.92 1.74
C ILE A 59 -9.82 6.48 1.13
N LYS A 60 -10.85 6.60 1.97
CA LYS A 60 -12.12 7.27 1.68
C LYS A 60 -12.30 8.46 2.63
N SER A 61 -13.25 9.35 2.36
CA SER A 61 -13.59 10.46 3.26
C SER A 61 -14.06 10.01 4.64
N THR A 62 -14.53 8.77 4.75
CA THR A 62 -14.97 8.14 5.99
C THR A 62 -13.86 7.35 6.71
N THR A 63 -12.67 7.24 6.10
CA THR A 63 -11.55 6.50 6.70
C THR A 63 -10.98 7.27 7.89
N LYS A 64 -10.88 6.61 9.05
CA LYS A 64 -10.32 7.16 10.29
C LYS A 64 -8.91 6.63 10.53
N ALA A 65 -8.07 7.42 11.19
CA ALA A 65 -6.70 7.04 11.53
C ALA A 65 -6.61 5.73 12.32
N GLN A 66 -7.57 5.48 13.21
CA GLN A 66 -7.64 4.24 14.00
C GLN A 66 -7.66 2.98 13.14
N GLN A 67 -8.32 3.04 11.97
CA GLN A 67 -8.42 1.92 11.03
C GLN A 67 -7.07 1.57 10.38
N GLY A 68 -6.09 2.48 10.40
CA GLY A 68 -4.72 2.22 9.95
C GLY A 68 -3.77 1.77 11.05
N LEU A 69 -4.22 1.77 12.31
CA LEU A 69 -3.42 1.35 13.46
C LEU A 69 -3.80 -0.08 13.88
N TYR A 70 -5.04 -0.26 14.32
CA TYR A 70 -5.60 -1.56 14.71
C TYR A 70 -7.13 -1.48 14.80
N GLU A 71 -7.80 -2.57 14.47
CA GLU A 71 -9.22 -2.78 14.80
C GLU A 71 -9.32 -3.87 15.86
N TYR A 72 -10.07 -3.59 16.94
CA TYR A 72 -10.36 -4.58 17.97
C TYR A 72 -11.76 -5.15 17.73
N ASP A 73 -11.83 -6.38 17.26
CA ASP A 73 -13.09 -7.09 17.08
C ASP A 73 -13.48 -7.83 18.37
N ALA A 74 -14.26 -7.13 19.20
CA ALA A 74 -14.80 -7.69 20.43
C ALA A 74 -15.77 -8.86 20.18
N VAL A 75 -16.45 -8.89 19.03
CA VAL A 75 -17.49 -9.90 18.72
C VAL A 75 -16.85 -11.21 18.30
N SER A 76 -15.85 -11.17 17.41
CA SER A 76 -15.06 -12.36 17.06
C SER A 76 -14.39 -12.96 18.28
N ARG A 77 -13.81 -12.11 19.15
CA ARG A 77 -13.21 -12.56 20.42
C ARG A 77 -14.22 -13.28 21.33
N LEU A 78 -15.46 -12.79 21.40
CA LEU A 78 -16.50 -13.38 22.24
C LEU A 78 -17.03 -14.70 21.65
N ARG A 79 -17.14 -14.79 20.32
CA ARG A 79 -17.49 -16.04 19.62
C ARG A 79 -16.45 -17.13 19.84
N ASP A 80 -15.17 -16.80 19.76
CA ASP A 80 -14.08 -17.77 20.00
C ASP A 80 -14.07 -18.29 21.44
N SER A 81 -14.48 -17.47 22.40
CA SER A 81 -14.64 -17.87 23.80
C SER A 81 -15.83 -18.79 24.07
N GLN A 82 -16.83 -18.81 23.20
CA GLN A 82 -18.02 -19.69 23.30
C GLN A 82 -17.80 -21.02 22.56
N LEU A 83 -16.98 -21.03 21.51
CA LEU A 83 -16.68 -22.23 20.72
C LEU A 83 -15.64 -23.15 21.40
N SER A 84 -14.84 -22.63 22.33
CA SER A 84 -13.85 -23.42 23.08
C SER A 84 -14.46 -24.40 24.10
N ASP A 85 -15.75 -24.26 24.44
CA ASP A 85 -16.46 -25.17 25.34
C ASP A 85 -17.12 -26.37 24.61
N VAL A 86 -17.11 -26.44 23.27
CA VAL A 86 -17.91 -27.42 22.52
C VAL A 86 -17.12 -28.65 22.03
N ASP A 87 -15.78 -28.59 21.96
CA ASP A 87 -14.93 -29.71 21.49
C ASP A 87 -14.26 -30.52 22.63
N GLY A 88 -14.70 -30.34 23.88
CA GLY A 88 -14.17 -31.00 25.08
C GLY A 88 -15.04 -32.14 25.66
N GLY A 89 -15.69 -32.93 24.81
CA GLY A 89 -16.53 -34.07 25.20
C GLY A 89 -16.06 -35.41 24.64
#